data_AF-A0A1A7NY28-F1
#
_entry.id   AF-A0A1A7NY28-F1
#
_cell.length_a   1.000
_cell.length_b   1.000
_cell.length_c   1.000
_cell.angle_alpha   90.00
_cell.angle_beta   90.00
_cell.angle_gamma   90.00
#
_symmetry.space_group_name_H-M   'P 1'
#
loop_
_entity.id
_entity.type
_entity.pdbx_description
1 polymer ?
#
loop_
_entity_poly.entity_id
_entity_poly.type
_entity_poly.pdbx_seq_one_letter_code
_entity_poly.pdbx_strand_id
1 'polypeptide(L)'
;LKRPPFPHKNKYGKFVHLDKQNPRMSSAEYGNYVKDCLAILENFYSDLDAVTLDDLRHYWIFLETNASFRSKLGTKQDFLIELRKRGFKLVECELVKIDDKQIDLVDSFSKS
;
A
#
# COMPACT_ATOMS: atom_id res chain seq x y z
N LEU A 1 4.90 19.05 3.94
CA LEU A 1 4.84 18.93 2.45
C LEU A 1 3.64 18.05 2.09
N LYS A 2 2.95 18.29 0.98
CA LYS A 2 1.96 17.34 0.42
C LYS A 2 2.58 16.67 -0.80
N ARG A 3 2.42 15.35 -0.95
CA ARG A 3 2.91 14.65 -2.14
C ARG A 3 2.15 15.08 -3.39
N PRO A 4 2.76 14.95 -4.58
CA PRO A 4 2.02 15.07 -5.83
C PRO A 4 0.83 14.10 -5.87
N PRO A 5 -0.30 14.50 -6.49
CA PRO A 5 -1.43 13.60 -6.70
C PRO A 5 -1.00 12.45 -7.62
N PHE A 6 -1.69 11.30 -7.50
CA PHE A 6 -1.49 10.24 -8.47
C PHE A 6 -2.07 10.64 -9.83
N PRO A 7 -1.48 10.17 -10.93
CA PRO A 7 -2.07 10.40 -12.24
C PRO A 7 -3.49 9.81 -12.30
N HIS A 8 -4.45 10.50 -12.91
CA HIS A 8 -5.82 9.97 -13.03
C HIS A 8 -5.97 8.95 -14.18
N LYS A 9 -4.96 8.89 -15.05
CA LYS A 9 -4.90 8.11 -16.28
C LYS A 9 -3.50 7.56 -16.43
N ASN A 10 -3.35 6.43 -17.13
CA ASN A 10 -2.02 5.96 -17.52
C ASN A 10 -1.35 6.94 -18.50
N LYS A 11 -0.09 6.69 -18.85
CA LYS A 11 0.67 7.47 -19.86
C LYS A 11 0.00 7.62 -21.23
N TYR A 12 -1.04 6.85 -21.53
CA TYR A 12 -1.82 6.91 -22.78
C TYR A 12 -3.18 7.61 -22.63
N GLY A 13 -3.47 8.21 -21.47
CA GLY A 13 -4.73 8.92 -21.23
C GLY A 13 -5.94 8.00 -20.98
N LYS A 14 -5.73 6.70 -20.74
CA LYS A 14 -6.78 5.74 -20.41
C LYS A 14 -6.95 5.60 -18.90
N PHE A 15 -8.20 5.43 -18.46
CA PHE A 15 -8.51 5.03 -17.09
C PHE A 15 -8.01 3.60 -16.85
N VAL A 16 -7.53 3.35 -15.65
CA VAL A 16 -7.00 2.06 -15.24
C VAL A 16 -7.91 1.43 -14.19
N HIS A 17 -7.99 0.10 -14.20
CA HIS A 17 -8.84 -0.65 -13.30
C HIS A 17 -8.00 -1.51 -12.36
N LEU A 18 -8.26 -1.39 -11.05
CA LEU A 18 -7.70 -2.23 -9.99
C LEU A 18 -8.67 -3.38 -9.72
N ASP A 19 -8.18 -4.61 -9.81
CA ASP A 19 -8.85 -5.76 -9.21
C ASP A 19 -8.59 -5.74 -7.69
N LYS A 20 -9.63 -5.43 -6.92
CA LYS A 20 -9.55 -5.30 -5.45
C LYS A 20 -9.38 -6.63 -4.73
N GLN A 21 -9.81 -7.73 -5.34
CA GLN A 21 -9.69 -9.07 -4.77
C GLN A 21 -8.30 -9.64 -5.04
N ASN A 22 -7.78 -9.42 -6.25
CA ASN A 22 -6.45 -9.85 -6.63
C ASN A 22 -5.70 -8.77 -7.43
N PRO A 23 -5.00 -7.83 -6.75
CA PRO A 23 -4.29 -6.73 -7.40
C PRO A 23 -3.27 -7.15 -8.45
N ARG A 24 -2.73 -8.38 -8.37
CA ARG A 24 -1.81 -8.94 -9.36
C ARG A 24 -2.46 -9.26 -10.70
N MET A 25 -3.77 -9.50 -10.69
CA MET A 25 -4.57 -9.81 -11.89
C MET A 25 -5.12 -8.54 -12.56
N SER A 26 -4.76 -7.36 -12.05
CA SER A 26 -5.11 -6.10 -12.70
C SER A 26 -4.50 -6.01 -14.10
N SER A 27 -5.13 -5.22 -14.97
CA SER A 27 -4.69 -5.00 -16.36
C SER A 27 -3.21 -4.59 -16.48
N ALA A 28 -2.59 -4.88 -17.63
CA ALA A 28 -1.22 -4.43 -17.92
C ALA A 28 -1.08 -2.90 -17.86
N GLU A 29 -2.13 -2.17 -18.24
CA GLU A 29 -2.24 -0.73 -18.10
C GLU A 29 -2.17 -0.28 -16.65
N TYR A 30 -2.85 -0.99 -15.74
CA TYR A 30 -2.77 -0.74 -14.31
C TYR A 30 -1.36 -1.00 -13.79
N GLY A 31 -0.70 -2.08 -14.23
CA GLY A 31 0.71 -2.35 -13.87
C GLY A 31 1.68 -1.24 -14.26
N ASN A 32 1.49 -0.60 -15.42
CA ASN A 32 2.31 0.56 -15.82
C ASN A 32 1.98 1.80 -14.98
N TYR A 33 0.70 2.07 -14.74
CA TYR A 33 0.25 3.13 -13.85
C TYR A 33 0.84 3.02 -12.44
N VAL A 34 0.90 1.80 -11.90
CA VAL A 34 1.50 1.49 -10.60
C VAL A 34 2.97 1.90 -10.52
N LYS A 35 3.75 1.73 -11.60
CA LYS A 35 5.17 2.14 -11.63
C LYS A 35 5.32 3.66 -11.45
N ASP A 36 4.50 4.44 -12.15
CA ASP A 36 4.51 5.90 -12.05
C ASP A 36 4.11 6.36 -10.65
N CYS A 37 3.11 5.70 -10.04
CA CYS A 37 2.68 6.01 -8.68
C CYS A 37 3.72 5.65 -7.62
N LEU A 38 4.39 4.50 -7.76
CA LEU A 38 5.49 4.11 -6.87
C LEU A 38 6.64 5.10 -6.95
N ALA A 39 7.00 5.59 -8.15
CA ALA A 39 8.04 6.60 -8.28
C ALA A 39 7.70 7.89 -7.53
N ILE A 40 6.43 8.33 -7.54
CA ILE A 40 5.98 9.50 -6.76
C ILE A 40 6.19 9.26 -5.26
N LEU A 41 5.75 8.11 -4.76
CA LEU A 41 5.84 7.80 -3.33
C LEU A 41 7.30 7.64 -2.87
N GLU A 42 8.11 6.91 -3.63
CA GLU A 42 9.53 6.68 -3.35
C GLU A 42 10.36 7.97 -3.43
N ASN A 43 9.98 8.94 -4.26
CA ASN A 43 10.67 10.22 -4.27
C ASN A 43 10.22 11.15 -3.14
N PHE A 44 9.00 10.98 -2.65
CA PHE A 44 8.42 11.88 -1.66
C PHE A 44 8.75 11.49 -0.21
N TYR A 45 8.60 10.20 0.13
CA TYR A 45 8.82 9.72 1.48
C TYR A 45 10.26 9.24 1.66
N SER A 46 10.83 9.52 2.83
CA SER A 46 12.16 9.02 3.23
C SER A 46 12.10 8.04 4.41
N ASP A 47 10.94 7.95 5.06
CA ASP A 47 10.70 7.13 6.23
C ASP A 47 9.26 6.60 6.18
N LEU A 48 9.07 5.37 6.66
CA LEU A 48 7.78 4.67 6.70
C LEU A 48 6.82 5.33 7.71
N ASP A 49 7.34 5.82 8.83
CA ASP A 49 6.53 6.48 9.87
C ASP A 49 5.85 7.75 9.34
N ALA A 50 6.49 8.45 8.40
CA ALA A 50 5.96 9.66 7.77
C ALA A 50 4.86 9.39 6.72
N VAL A 51 4.67 8.14 6.28
CA VAL A 51 3.70 7.76 5.26
C VAL A 51 2.28 7.86 5.84
N THR A 52 1.33 8.46 5.10
CA THR A 52 -0.07 8.52 5.54
C THR A 52 -0.77 7.15 5.47
N LEU A 53 -1.88 6.94 6.19
CA LEU A 53 -2.64 5.68 6.11
C LEU A 53 -3.08 5.33 4.68
N ASP A 54 -3.58 6.31 3.94
CA ASP A 54 -3.96 6.12 2.54
C ASP A 54 -2.76 5.73 1.69
N ASP A 55 -1.59 6.33 1.92
CA ASP A 55 -0.39 6.01 1.16
C ASP A 55 0.21 4.66 1.55
N LEU A 56 0.08 4.22 2.80
CA LEU A 56 0.45 2.86 3.21
C LEU A 56 -0.41 1.82 2.47
N ARG A 57 -1.73 2.07 2.37
CA ARG A 57 -2.64 1.26 1.55
C ARG A 57 -2.18 1.24 0.08
N HIS A 58 -1.92 2.40 -0.51
CA HIS A 58 -1.47 2.49 -1.91
C HIS A 58 -0.15 1.76 -2.13
N TYR A 59 0.83 1.96 -1.24
CA TYR A 59 2.11 1.24 -1.28
C TYR A 59 1.90 -0.26 -1.31
N TRP A 60 1.08 -0.78 -0.40
CA TRP A 60 0.82 -2.21 -0.34
C TRP A 60 0.20 -2.73 -1.64
N ILE A 61 -0.86 -2.07 -2.15
CA ILE A 61 -1.52 -2.45 -3.42
C ILE A 61 -0.53 -2.43 -4.58
N PHE A 62 0.29 -1.39 -4.67
CA PHE A 62 1.23 -1.18 -5.76
C PHE A 62 2.38 -2.18 -5.74
N LEU A 63 2.93 -2.48 -4.56
CA LEU A 63 3.91 -3.55 -4.39
C LEU A 63 3.30 -4.92 -4.66
N GLU A 64 2.01 -5.11 -4.34
CA GLU A 64 1.30 -6.35 -4.64
C GLU A 64 1.15 -6.54 -6.16
N THR A 65 0.72 -5.51 -6.89
CA THR A 65 0.64 -5.53 -8.36
C THR A 65 2.02 -5.64 -9.04
N ASN A 66 3.06 -5.00 -8.48
CA ASN A 66 4.41 -5.00 -9.06
C ASN A 66 5.41 -5.73 -8.14
N ALA A 67 5.30 -7.05 -8.05
CA ALA A 67 6.07 -7.88 -7.12
C ALA A 67 7.60 -7.85 -7.32
N SER A 68 8.09 -7.40 -8.48
CA SER A 68 9.53 -7.20 -8.73
C SER A 68 10.06 -5.87 -8.19
N PHE A 69 9.18 -4.92 -7.87
CA PHE A 69 9.58 -3.66 -7.28
C PHE A 69 10.17 -3.87 -5.88
N ARG A 70 11.18 -3.06 -5.55
CA ARG A 70 11.84 -3.04 -4.25
C ARG A 70 11.76 -1.62 -3.73
N SER A 71 10.87 -1.37 -2.77
CA SER A 71 10.77 -0.06 -2.13
C SER A 71 11.94 0.15 -1.18
N LYS A 72 12.45 1.38 -1.13
CA LYS A 72 13.48 1.80 -0.18
C LYS A 72 12.96 1.87 1.25
N LEU A 73 11.63 1.91 1.44
CA LEU A 73 10.97 1.99 2.74
C LEU A 73 10.68 0.60 3.33
N GLY A 74 10.81 -0.46 2.54
CA GLY A 74 10.65 -1.84 3.02
C GLY A 74 9.86 -2.75 2.07
N THR A 75 9.45 -3.89 2.62
CA THR A 75 8.67 -4.93 1.95
C THR A 75 7.18 -4.75 2.22
N LYS A 76 6.33 -5.44 1.45
CA LYS A 76 4.87 -5.47 1.69
C LYS A 76 4.49 -5.80 3.13
N GLN A 77 5.27 -6.67 3.77
CA GLN A 77 5.03 -7.06 5.15
C GLN A 77 5.27 -5.90 6.12
N ASP A 78 6.29 -5.08 5.87
CA ASP A 78 6.60 -3.90 6.69
C ASP A 78 5.46 -2.88 6.63
N PHE A 79 4.89 -2.66 5.43
CA PHE A 79 3.69 -1.82 5.26
C PHE A 79 2.46 -2.38 6.01
N LEU A 80 2.24 -3.70 6.02
CA LEU A 80 1.16 -4.32 6.78
C LEU A 80 1.36 -4.20 8.29
N ILE A 81 2.59 -4.39 8.77
CA ILE A 81 2.95 -4.21 10.18
C ILE A 81 2.66 -2.77 10.59
N GLU A 82 3.05 -1.80 9.77
CA GLU A 82 2.82 -0.38 10.06
C GLU A 82 1.33 -0.02 10.08
N LEU A 83 0.53 -0.55 9.15
CA LEU A 83 -0.93 -0.42 9.20
C LEU A 83 -1.52 -1.00 10.48
N ARG A 84 -1.04 -2.18 10.89
CA ARG A 84 -1.51 -2.86 12.11
C ARG A 84 -1.17 -2.08 13.37
N LYS A 85 0.05 -1.55 13.49
CA LYS A 85 0.44 -0.66 14.60
C LYS A 85 -0.48 0.55 14.72
N ARG A 86 -0.97 1.05 13.59
CA ARG A 86 -1.92 2.17 13.52
C ARG A 86 -3.38 1.76 13.71
N GLY A 87 -3.65 0.48 14.00
CA GLY A 87 -4.99 -0.05 14.25
C GLY A 87 -5.79 -0.36 12.99
N PHE A 88 -5.14 -0.57 11.84
CA PHE A 88 -5.79 -0.88 10.56
C PHE A 88 -5.28 -2.17 9.94
N LYS A 89 -6.12 -2.80 9.14
CA LYS A 89 -5.78 -3.92 8.26
C LYS A 89 -6.31 -3.68 6.86
N LEU A 90 -5.82 -4.43 5.88
CA LEU A 90 -6.33 -4.42 4.51
C LEU A 90 -7.29 -5.60 4.30
N VAL A 91 -8.48 -5.32 3.79
CA VAL A 91 -9.47 -6.31 3.33
C VAL A 91 -9.91 -5.86 1.94
N GLU A 92 -9.70 -6.71 0.92
CA GLU A 92 -9.98 -6.37 -0.49
C GLU A 92 -9.39 -5.00 -0.90
N CYS A 93 -8.13 -4.77 -0.54
CA CYS A 93 -7.42 -3.51 -0.75
C CYS A 93 -8.00 -2.29 -0.03
N GLU A 94 -9.01 -2.42 0.83
CA GLU A 94 -9.56 -1.32 1.62
C GLU A 94 -9.06 -1.32 3.06
N LEU A 95 -8.91 -0.12 3.63
CA LEU A 95 -8.54 0.05 5.03
C LEU A 95 -9.74 -0.28 5.92
N VAL A 96 -9.54 -1.25 6.80
CA VAL A 96 -10.53 -1.65 7.81
C VAL A 96 -9.91 -1.45 9.18
N LYS A 97 -10.61 -0.70 10.05
CA LYS A 97 -10.18 -0.53 11.44
C LYS A 97 -10.23 -1.89 12.16
N ILE A 98 -9.18 -2.21 12.89
CA ILE A 98 -9.13 -3.43 13.72
C ILE A 98 -9.96 -3.15 14.97
N ASP A 99 -10.90 -4.05 15.28
CA ASP A 99 -11.60 -4.01 16.56
C ASP A 99 -10.62 -4.21 17.71
N ASP A 100 -10.73 -3.40 18.75
CA ASP A 100 -9.82 -3.40 19.91
C ASP A 100 -9.71 -4.80 20.56
N LYS A 101 -10.78 -5.61 20.48
CA LYS A 101 -10.82 -7.00 20.97
C LYS A 101 -9.86 -7.97 20.24
N GLN A 102 -9.37 -7.62 19.05
CA GLN A 102 -8.40 -8.42 18.27
C GLN A 102 -6.96 -7.97 18.46
N ILE A 103 -6.72 -6.82 19.10
CA ILE A 103 -5.38 -6.28 19.36
C ILE A 103 -4.74 -7.03 20.54
N ASP A 104 -5.54 -7.35 21.57
CA ASP A 104 -5.10 -8.06 22.79
C ASP A 104 -4.59 -9.51 22.56
N LEU A 105 -4.87 -10.11 21.40
CA LEU A 105 -4.41 -11.47 21.07
C LEU A 105 -2.99 -11.53 20.49
N VAL A 106 -2.38 -10.39 20.12
CA VAL A 106 -1.08 -10.38 19.43
C VAL A 106 0.07 -10.10 20.40
N ASP A 107 -0.16 -9.25 21.41
CA ASP A 107 0.86 -8.92 22.42
C ASP A 107 1.10 -10.04 23.44
N SER A 108 0.21 -11.04 23.51
CA SER A 108 0.39 -12.22 24.36
C SER A 108 1.36 -13.26 23.76
N PHE A 109 1.65 -13.21 22.46
CA PHE A 109 2.57 -14.14 21.78
C PHE A 109 4.00 -13.63 21.61
N SER A 110 4.29 -12.37 21.98
CA SER A 110 5.66 -11.80 21.93
C SER A 110 6.39 -11.81 23.29
N LYS A 111 5.79 -12.42 24.32
CA LYS A 111 6.37 -12.52 25.68
C LYS A 111 6.52 -13.95 26.21
N SER A 112 6.43 -14.98 25.37
CA SER A 112 6.71 -16.37 25.79
C SER A 112 8.04 -16.86 25.24
#